data_AF-A0A832VQM6-F1
#
_entry.id   AF-A0A832VQM6-F1
#
_cell.length_a   1.000
_cell.length_b   1.000
_cell.length_c   1.000
_cell.angle_alpha   90.00
_cell.angle_beta   90.00
_cell.angle_gamma   90.00
#
_symmetry.space_group_name_H-M   'P 1'
#
loop_
_entity.id
_entity.type
_entity.pdbx_description
1 polymer ?
#
loop_
_entity_poly.entity_id
_entity_poly.type
_entity_poly.pdbx_seq_one_letter_code
_entity_poly.pdbx_strand_id
1 'polypeptide(L)'
;MTLETQSRSATIDQVQHFLSSFKDKSGTFVYVEEIDQMMAKQVKFIVVDYNDIVSYKDIEIKFNLEPDEIIYAFSRAIKNILEERFPEYATKFSDDIRVRIANYPIQRSLRQINAEVIGKMTSVSGMVVRASEVKPLARNVVYKCPEGHITEVPLERGLNIYTPSKCTSEKCAHRDLRIDPENSKFIDFQIVRLQELPEDLPPGQLPHYIDVTIKQDLVDYARPGDRIILTGIVRIEQEQITGTRVNSGLHRLRIEGNNIEFLGGRGGKNSRRSEREEISPEEERIIRSLAQNSDIYERLVSSFAPHIQGHAIIKESILLLMVGSTQRVMGDGTKIRGDINVFLVGDPGTAKSEMLKFCARLAPRGLYTSGRGSTAAGLTAAVVRDKTGIMMLEAGAVVLGDQGL
;
A
#
# COMPACT_ATOMS: atom_id res chain seq x y z
N MET A 1 -7.12 -14.78 -37.13
CA MET A 1 -6.28 -14.61 -35.92
C MET A 1 -5.27 -13.51 -36.24
N THR A 2 -5.45 -12.34 -35.63
CA THR A 2 -4.71 -11.10 -35.96
C THR A 2 -3.29 -11.13 -35.38
N LEU A 3 -2.37 -10.37 -35.98
CA LEU A 3 -0.95 -10.27 -35.56
C LEU A 3 -0.77 -9.96 -34.06
N GLU A 4 -1.72 -9.21 -33.46
CA GLU A 4 -1.77 -8.92 -32.02
C GLU A 4 -2.03 -10.16 -31.15
N THR A 5 -2.74 -11.17 -31.66
CA THR A 5 -2.99 -12.40 -30.89
C THR A 5 -1.73 -13.26 -30.82
N GLN A 6 -0.90 -13.21 -31.87
CA GLN A 6 0.38 -13.93 -31.92
C GLN A 6 1.43 -13.28 -31.02
N SER A 7 1.49 -11.95 -30.94
CA SER A 7 2.43 -11.25 -30.05
C SER A 7 2.12 -11.49 -28.56
N ARG A 8 0.83 -11.54 -28.20
CA ARG A 8 0.39 -11.82 -26.83
C ARG A 8 0.70 -13.25 -26.40
N SER A 9 0.45 -14.24 -27.26
CA SER A 9 0.81 -15.63 -26.99
C SER A 9 2.32 -15.78 -26.78
N ALA A 10 3.12 -15.20 -27.67
CA ALA A 10 4.59 -15.25 -27.56
C ALA A 10 5.10 -14.62 -26.26
N THR A 11 4.45 -13.56 -25.78
CA THR A 11 4.83 -12.92 -24.50
C THR A 11 4.49 -13.81 -23.31
N ILE A 12 3.36 -14.52 -23.34
CA ILE A 12 2.98 -15.49 -22.30
C ILE A 12 4.01 -16.63 -22.26
N ASP A 13 4.40 -17.18 -23.41
CA ASP A 13 5.37 -18.27 -23.50
C ASP A 13 6.75 -17.85 -22.98
N GLN A 14 7.19 -16.63 -23.29
CA GLN A 14 8.43 -16.04 -22.76
C GLN A 14 8.41 -15.92 -21.24
N VAL A 15 7.30 -15.43 -20.67
CA VAL A 15 7.13 -15.28 -19.23
C VAL A 15 7.04 -16.66 -18.55
N GLN A 16 6.37 -17.62 -19.16
CA GLN A 16 6.30 -19.01 -18.66
C GLN A 16 7.69 -19.66 -18.65
N HIS A 17 8.49 -19.43 -19.69
CA HIS A 17 9.89 -19.87 -19.71
C HIS A 17 10.70 -19.18 -18.61
N PHE A 18 10.53 -17.88 -18.38
CA PHE A 18 11.18 -17.17 -17.28
C PHE A 18 10.84 -17.80 -15.91
N LEU A 19 9.56 -17.97 -15.60
CA LEU A 19 9.12 -18.52 -14.30
C LEU A 19 9.61 -19.95 -14.05
N SER A 20 9.81 -20.74 -15.11
CA SER A 20 10.26 -22.14 -15.00
C SER A 20 11.79 -22.30 -15.05
N SER A 21 12.51 -21.41 -15.73
CA SER A 21 13.96 -21.50 -15.95
C SER A 21 14.80 -20.67 -14.99
N PHE A 22 14.21 -19.64 -14.36
CA PHE A 22 14.94 -18.74 -13.48
C PHE A 22 15.49 -19.48 -12.25
N LYS A 23 16.76 -19.24 -11.95
CA LYS A 23 17.46 -19.75 -10.77
C LYS A 23 18.07 -18.59 -10.01
N ASP A 24 17.87 -18.57 -8.71
CA ASP A 24 18.54 -17.61 -7.84
C ASP A 24 20.04 -17.95 -7.72
N LYS A 25 20.81 -17.09 -7.05
CA LYS A 25 22.25 -17.22 -6.76
C LYS A 25 22.61 -18.56 -6.11
N SER A 26 21.67 -19.18 -5.40
CA SER A 26 21.81 -20.51 -4.79
C SER A 26 21.52 -21.70 -5.72
N GLY A 27 21.10 -21.45 -6.97
CA GLY A 27 20.78 -22.48 -7.96
C GLY A 27 19.37 -23.07 -7.86
N THR A 28 18.55 -22.57 -6.93
CA THR A 28 17.17 -23.01 -6.68
C THR A 28 16.18 -22.31 -7.61
N PHE A 29 15.15 -23.04 -8.05
CA PHE A 29 14.04 -22.50 -8.86
C PHE A 29 12.98 -21.84 -7.97
N VAL A 30 13.27 -20.62 -7.51
CA VAL A 30 12.46 -19.90 -6.50
C VAL A 30 10.99 -19.78 -6.93
N TYR A 31 10.72 -19.34 -8.15
CA TYR A 31 9.34 -19.14 -8.62
C TYR A 31 8.56 -20.45 -8.79
N VAL A 32 9.24 -21.53 -9.14
CA VAL A 32 8.61 -22.85 -9.23
C VAL A 32 8.19 -23.33 -7.84
N GLU A 33 9.06 -23.20 -6.85
CA GLU A 33 8.75 -23.55 -5.46
C GLU A 33 7.64 -22.66 -4.88
N GLU A 34 7.62 -21.36 -5.20
CA GLU A 34 6.53 -20.48 -4.79
C GLU A 34 5.19 -20.90 -5.38
N ILE A 35 5.16 -21.23 -6.68
CA ILE A 35 3.95 -21.72 -7.38
C ILE A 35 3.47 -23.04 -6.76
N ASP A 36 4.38 -23.98 -6.45
CA ASP A 36 4.03 -25.24 -5.80
C ASP A 36 3.45 -25.02 -4.39
N GLN A 37 3.99 -24.05 -3.65
CA GLN A 37 3.52 -23.70 -2.31
C GLN A 37 2.20 -22.90 -2.32
N MET A 38 1.73 -22.38 -3.46
CA MET A 38 0.51 -21.58 -3.53
C MET A 38 -0.71 -22.34 -2.98
N MET A 39 -0.82 -23.63 -3.31
CA MET A 39 -1.93 -24.47 -2.82
C MET A 39 -1.86 -24.69 -1.32
N ALA A 40 -0.68 -25.02 -0.80
CA ALA A 40 -0.48 -25.28 0.63
C ALA A 40 -0.75 -24.02 1.48
N LYS A 41 -0.35 -22.85 0.98
CA LYS A 41 -0.58 -21.56 1.64
C LYS A 41 -1.96 -20.95 1.34
N GLN A 42 -2.74 -21.55 0.43
CA GLN A 42 -4.01 -21.03 -0.09
C GLN A 42 -3.90 -19.56 -0.58
N VAL A 43 -2.77 -19.22 -1.19
CA VAL A 43 -2.55 -17.88 -1.77
C VAL A 43 -2.83 -17.91 -3.27
N LYS A 44 -3.32 -16.77 -3.79
CA LYS A 44 -3.66 -16.59 -5.21
C LYS A 44 -2.68 -15.66 -5.94
N PHE A 45 -1.54 -15.37 -5.32
CA PHE A 45 -0.52 -14.52 -5.92
C PHE A 45 0.87 -15.08 -5.67
N ILE A 46 1.82 -14.69 -6.52
CA ILE A 46 3.26 -14.85 -6.29
C ILE A 46 3.91 -13.49 -6.27
N VAL A 47 5.07 -13.39 -5.61
CA VAL A 47 5.86 -12.16 -5.57
C VAL A 47 7.07 -12.34 -6.48
N VAL A 48 7.20 -11.48 -7.48
CA VAL A 48 8.31 -11.49 -8.43
C VAL A 48 9.17 -10.27 -8.16
N ASP A 49 10.46 -10.49 -7.92
CA ASP A 49 11.42 -9.40 -7.74
C ASP A 49 11.73 -8.77 -9.11
N TYR A 50 11.64 -7.44 -9.19
CA TYR A 50 11.97 -6.74 -10.43
C TYR A 50 13.43 -6.97 -10.85
N ASN A 51 14.36 -7.13 -9.91
CA ASN A 51 15.77 -7.39 -10.21
C ASN A 51 15.96 -8.70 -11.02
N ASP A 52 15.10 -9.68 -10.81
CA ASP A 52 15.12 -10.94 -11.55
C ASP A 52 14.61 -10.74 -12.98
N ILE A 53 13.61 -9.87 -13.15
CA ILE A 53 13.06 -9.49 -14.47
C ILE A 53 14.13 -8.77 -15.31
N VAL A 54 14.95 -7.91 -14.69
CA VAL A 54 16.05 -7.17 -15.38
C VAL A 54 17.05 -8.12 -16.05
N SER A 55 17.20 -9.35 -15.52
CA SER A 55 18.06 -10.35 -16.15
C SER A 55 17.55 -10.79 -17.53
N TYR A 56 16.26 -10.56 -17.84
CA TYR A 56 15.59 -10.92 -19.09
C TYR A 56 15.14 -9.65 -19.84
N LYS A 57 16.04 -9.10 -20.67
CA LYS A 57 15.84 -7.82 -21.39
C LYS A 57 14.53 -7.71 -22.16
N ASP A 58 14.07 -8.80 -22.79
CA ASP A 58 12.83 -8.78 -23.59
C ASP A 58 11.59 -8.54 -22.72
N ILE A 59 11.57 -9.10 -21.51
CA ILE A 59 10.48 -8.93 -20.54
C ILE A 59 10.56 -7.53 -19.94
N GLU A 60 11.76 -7.06 -19.60
CA GLU A 60 11.99 -5.72 -19.04
C GLU A 60 11.50 -4.60 -19.99
N ILE A 61 11.87 -4.66 -21.27
CA ILE A 61 11.46 -3.66 -22.26
C ILE A 61 9.94 -3.61 -22.38
N LYS A 62 9.29 -4.78 -22.48
CA LYS A 62 7.82 -4.87 -22.53
C LYS A 62 7.18 -4.36 -21.25
N PHE A 63 7.75 -4.65 -20.09
CA PHE A 63 7.25 -4.19 -18.80
C PHE A 63 7.21 -2.66 -18.71
N ASN A 64 8.23 -1.98 -19.22
CA ASN A 64 8.31 -0.52 -19.19
C ASN A 64 7.41 0.17 -20.22
N LEU A 65 7.12 -0.49 -21.34
CA LEU A 65 6.23 0.04 -22.39
C LEU A 65 4.75 -0.23 -22.08
N GLU A 66 4.42 -1.47 -21.70
CA GLU A 66 3.06 -1.97 -21.57
C GLU A 66 2.90 -2.82 -20.29
N PRO A 67 2.90 -2.19 -19.10
CA PRO A 67 2.83 -2.90 -17.83
C PRO A 67 1.52 -3.69 -17.65
N ASP A 68 0.44 -3.28 -18.32
CA ASP A 68 -0.83 -4.01 -18.30
C ASP A 68 -0.73 -5.37 -19.00
N GLU A 69 -0.14 -5.39 -20.19
CA GLU A 69 -0.02 -6.61 -20.99
C GLU A 69 0.91 -7.60 -20.31
N ILE A 70 2.01 -7.13 -19.72
CA ILE A 70 2.95 -8.01 -19.04
C ILE A 70 2.36 -8.60 -17.75
N ILE A 71 1.64 -7.82 -16.93
CA ILE A 71 0.99 -8.33 -15.70
C ILE A 71 -0.06 -9.37 -16.06
N TYR A 72 -0.81 -9.14 -17.15
CA TYR A 72 -1.74 -10.12 -17.68
C TYR A 72 -1.01 -11.39 -18.16
N ALA A 73 0.12 -11.24 -18.87
CA ALA A 73 0.92 -12.35 -19.35
C ALA A 73 1.49 -13.19 -18.19
N PHE A 74 1.99 -12.56 -17.12
CA PHE A 74 2.38 -13.25 -15.89
C PHE A 74 1.23 -14.03 -15.27
N SER A 75 0.06 -13.41 -15.12
CA SER A 75 -1.11 -14.06 -14.54
C SER A 75 -1.54 -15.30 -15.34
N ARG A 76 -1.45 -15.24 -16.69
CA ARG A 76 -1.72 -16.37 -17.58
C ARG A 76 -0.62 -17.44 -17.55
N ALA A 77 0.64 -17.04 -17.52
CA ALA A 77 1.76 -17.97 -17.45
C ALA A 77 1.73 -18.80 -16.16
N ILE A 78 1.47 -18.16 -15.01
CA ILE A 78 1.30 -18.86 -13.72
C ILE A 78 0.12 -19.83 -13.80
N LYS A 79 -0.98 -19.41 -14.43
CA LYS A 79 -2.14 -20.28 -14.65
C LYS A 79 -1.78 -21.53 -15.45
N ASN A 80 -1.07 -21.38 -16.58
CA ASN A 80 -0.67 -22.52 -17.42
C ASN A 80 0.19 -23.52 -16.62
N ILE A 81 1.16 -23.02 -15.84
CA ILE A 81 2.01 -23.86 -14.97
C ILE A 81 1.16 -24.59 -13.91
N LEU A 82 0.18 -23.90 -13.32
CA LEU A 82 -0.73 -24.51 -12.36
C LEU A 82 -1.68 -25.54 -13.01
N GLU A 83 -2.12 -25.34 -14.25
CA GLU A 83 -2.95 -26.31 -14.99
C GLU A 83 -2.18 -27.61 -15.27
N GLU A 84 -0.88 -27.51 -15.58
CA GLU A 84 -0.02 -28.68 -15.82
C GLU A 84 0.24 -29.49 -14.53
N ARG A 85 0.42 -28.81 -13.39
CA ARG A 85 0.79 -29.47 -12.12
C ARG A 85 -0.41 -29.84 -11.25
N PHE A 86 -1.42 -28.97 -11.21
CA PHE A 86 -2.55 -29.03 -10.28
C PHE A 86 -3.87 -28.61 -10.97
N PRO A 87 -4.42 -29.46 -11.85
CA PRO A 87 -5.56 -29.10 -12.71
C PRO A 87 -6.82 -28.71 -11.92
N GLU A 88 -7.09 -29.34 -10.77
CA GLU A 88 -8.25 -29.05 -9.91
C GLU A 88 -8.19 -27.65 -9.27
N TYR A 89 -7.01 -27.20 -8.87
CA TYR A 89 -6.83 -25.87 -8.27
C TYR A 89 -6.92 -24.77 -9.34
N ALA A 90 -6.32 -25.03 -10.50
CA ALA A 90 -6.31 -24.09 -11.61
C ALA A 90 -7.71 -23.80 -12.17
N THR A 91 -8.62 -24.79 -12.21
CA THR A 91 -10.01 -24.57 -12.65
C THR A 91 -10.78 -23.69 -11.67
N LYS A 92 -10.60 -23.91 -10.36
CA LYS A 92 -11.33 -23.21 -9.30
C LYS A 92 -10.94 -21.75 -9.14
N PHE A 93 -9.68 -21.40 -9.37
CA PHE A 93 -9.15 -20.04 -9.17
C PHE A 93 -8.60 -19.39 -10.44
N SER A 94 -9.01 -19.90 -11.60
CA SER A 94 -8.53 -19.51 -12.95
C SER A 94 -8.47 -18.00 -13.21
N ASP A 95 -9.43 -17.24 -12.67
CA ASP A 95 -9.54 -15.80 -12.89
C ASP A 95 -8.81 -14.95 -11.82
N ASP A 96 -8.41 -15.54 -10.69
CA ASP A 96 -7.93 -14.80 -9.52
C ASP A 96 -6.41 -14.81 -9.31
N ILE A 97 -5.67 -15.54 -10.15
CA ILE A 97 -4.21 -15.62 -10.05
C ILE A 97 -3.58 -14.27 -10.44
N ARG A 98 -2.63 -13.79 -9.63
CA ARG A 98 -1.95 -12.51 -9.82
C ARG A 98 -0.45 -12.60 -9.62
N VAL A 99 0.25 -11.66 -10.22
CA VAL A 99 1.67 -11.37 -9.93
C VAL A 99 1.77 -10.09 -9.10
N ARG A 100 2.64 -10.09 -8.10
CA ARG A 100 2.99 -8.93 -7.29
C ARG A 100 4.44 -8.58 -7.60
N ILE A 101 4.72 -7.34 -7.99
CA ILE A 101 6.08 -6.90 -8.35
C ILE A 101 6.71 -6.26 -7.12
N ALA A 102 7.79 -6.85 -6.62
CA ALA A 102 8.60 -6.35 -5.52
C ALA A 102 9.83 -5.59 -6.02
N ASN A 103 10.41 -4.75 -5.16
CA ASN A 103 11.68 -4.05 -5.41
C ASN A 103 11.75 -3.26 -6.74
N TYR A 104 10.64 -2.62 -7.15
CA TYR A 104 10.63 -1.82 -8.37
C TYR A 104 11.52 -0.56 -8.23
N PRO A 105 12.54 -0.36 -9.08
CA PRO A 105 13.62 0.58 -8.83
C PRO A 105 13.25 2.06 -9.07
N ILE A 106 12.22 2.33 -9.88
CA ILE A 106 11.82 3.70 -10.21
C ILE A 106 10.88 4.21 -9.11
N GLN A 107 11.48 4.66 -8.02
CA GLN A 107 10.79 5.36 -6.94
C GLN A 107 10.62 6.85 -7.29
N ARG A 108 9.39 7.35 -7.20
CA ARG A 108 9.04 8.75 -7.42
C ARG A 108 8.41 9.34 -6.17
N SER A 109 8.67 10.64 -5.95
CA SER A 109 7.90 11.42 -4.97
C SER A 109 6.46 11.58 -5.45
N LEU A 110 5.50 11.68 -4.52
CA LEU A 110 4.10 11.99 -4.83
C LEU A 110 3.94 13.29 -5.63
N ARG A 111 4.85 14.26 -5.48
CA ARG A 111 4.88 15.50 -6.27
C ARG A 111 5.26 15.30 -7.74
N GLN A 112 5.97 14.22 -8.05
CA GLN A 112 6.43 13.90 -9.40
C GLN A 112 5.41 13.07 -10.20
N ILE A 113 4.26 12.73 -9.60
CA ILE A 113 3.19 12.02 -10.29
C ILE A 113 2.39 13.02 -11.14
N ASN A 114 2.80 13.13 -12.40
CA ASN A 114 2.24 14.05 -13.39
C ASN A 114 1.60 13.27 -14.59
N ALA A 115 1.28 13.98 -15.67
CA ALA A 115 0.67 13.36 -16.85
C ALA A 115 1.63 12.42 -17.62
N GLU A 116 2.94 12.58 -17.50
CA GLU A 116 3.94 11.81 -18.26
C GLU A 116 4.09 10.37 -17.76
N VAL A 117 3.64 10.12 -16.53
CA VAL A 117 3.67 8.80 -15.89
C VAL A 117 2.36 8.03 -16.04
N ILE A 118 1.34 8.61 -16.69
CA ILE A 118 0.07 7.93 -16.95
C ILE A 118 0.32 6.65 -17.75
N GLY A 119 -0.27 5.54 -17.30
CA GLY A 119 -0.14 4.23 -17.92
C GLY A 119 1.16 3.49 -17.62
N LYS A 120 2.12 4.12 -16.91
CA LYS A 120 3.39 3.50 -16.54
C LYS A 120 3.35 2.97 -15.11
N MET A 121 4.14 1.93 -14.86
CA MET A 121 4.42 1.46 -13.50
C MET A 121 5.29 2.47 -12.76
N THR A 122 5.02 2.71 -11.48
CA THR A 122 5.83 3.57 -10.62
C THR A 122 5.81 3.03 -9.20
N SER A 123 6.92 3.22 -8.48
CA SER A 123 6.99 3.01 -7.04
C SER A 123 6.88 4.35 -6.34
N VAL A 124 6.11 4.42 -5.24
CA VAL A 124 5.90 5.64 -4.45
C VAL A 124 5.94 5.29 -2.97
N SER A 125 6.78 5.98 -2.21
CA SER A 125 6.80 5.91 -0.75
C SER A 125 5.82 6.91 -0.13
N GLY A 126 5.17 6.49 0.95
CA GLY A 126 4.28 7.38 1.70
C GLY A 126 3.69 6.73 2.94
N MET A 127 2.95 7.53 3.69
CA MET A 127 2.15 7.08 4.83
C MET A 127 0.68 6.97 4.42
N VAL A 128 0.03 5.88 4.81
CA VAL A 128 -1.42 5.74 4.63
C VAL A 128 -2.13 6.63 5.64
N VAL A 129 -2.97 7.55 5.17
CA VAL A 129 -3.70 8.49 6.04
C VAL A 129 -5.19 8.22 6.13
N ARG A 130 -5.76 7.68 5.05
CA ARG A 130 -7.18 7.31 4.99
C ARG A 130 -7.36 5.97 4.32
N ALA A 131 -8.33 5.22 4.81
CA ALA A 131 -8.78 3.99 4.17
C ALA A 131 -10.31 4.00 4.11
N SER A 132 -10.87 3.66 2.94
CA SER A 132 -12.29 3.40 2.82
C SER A 132 -12.68 2.11 3.50
N GLU A 133 -13.98 1.96 3.77
CA GLU A 133 -14.57 0.65 3.99
C GLU A 133 -14.32 -0.27 2.78
N VAL A 134 -14.21 -1.56 3.05
CA VAL A 134 -14.13 -2.59 2.01
C VAL A 134 -15.50 -2.72 1.35
N LYS A 135 -15.53 -2.64 0.02
CA LYS A 135 -16.75 -2.77 -0.77
C LYS A 135 -16.57 -3.83 -1.86
N PRO A 136 -17.63 -4.59 -2.21
CA PRO A 136 -17.57 -5.49 -3.35
C PRO A 136 -17.66 -4.67 -4.65
N LEU A 137 -16.67 -4.82 -5.52
CA LEU A 137 -16.65 -4.28 -6.88
C LEU A 137 -17.02 -5.41 -7.85
N ALA A 138 -17.97 -5.16 -8.74
CA ALA A 138 -18.33 -6.14 -9.77
C ALA A 138 -17.18 -6.28 -10.78
N ARG A 139 -16.66 -7.49 -10.95
CA ARG A 139 -15.66 -7.82 -11.98
C ARG A 139 -16.34 -8.26 -13.27
N ASN A 140 -17.34 -9.14 -13.17
CA ASN A 140 -18.20 -9.53 -14.28
C ASN A 140 -19.64 -9.27 -13.85
N VAL A 141 -20.30 -8.36 -14.54
CA VAL A 141 -21.70 -8.04 -14.29
C VAL A 141 -22.53 -8.91 -15.23
N VAL A 142 -23.41 -9.71 -14.64
CA VAL A 142 -24.38 -10.49 -15.39
C VAL A 142 -25.66 -9.69 -15.53
N TYR A 143 -26.14 -9.58 -16.77
CA TYR A 143 -27.41 -8.97 -17.11
C TYR A 143 -28.40 -10.03 -17.55
N LYS A 144 -29.65 -9.90 -17.10
CA LYS A 144 -30.75 -10.79 -17.43
C LYS A 144 -31.86 -10.01 -18.14
N CYS A 145 -32.31 -10.52 -19.28
CA CYS A 145 -33.49 -9.98 -19.95
C CYS A 145 -34.80 -10.57 -19.36
N PRO A 146 -35.98 -10.00 -19.68
CA PRO A 146 -37.26 -10.54 -19.23
C PRO A 146 -37.54 -11.98 -19.68
N GLU A 147 -36.97 -12.40 -20.82
CA GLU A 147 -37.05 -13.77 -21.33
C GLU A 147 -36.05 -14.74 -20.66
N GLY A 148 -35.21 -14.24 -19.74
CA GLY A 148 -34.27 -15.06 -18.98
C GLY A 148 -32.90 -15.30 -19.63
N HIS A 149 -32.63 -14.70 -20.79
CA HIS A 149 -31.30 -14.75 -21.41
C HIS A 149 -30.26 -13.99 -20.59
N ILE A 150 -29.04 -14.53 -20.57
CA ILE A 150 -27.91 -14.03 -19.79
C ILE A 150 -26.94 -13.29 -20.71
N THR A 151 -26.47 -12.13 -20.28
CA THR A 151 -25.47 -11.31 -20.97
C THR A 151 -24.40 -10.90 -19.97
N GLU A 152 -23.19 -11.44 -20.12
CA GLU A 152 -22.08 -11.11 -19.24
C GLU A 152 -21.28 -9.93 -19.80
N VAL A 153 -21.01 -8.93 -18.97
CA VAL A 153 -20.17 -7.80 -19.32
C VAL A 153 -19.00 -7.73 -18.33
N PRO A 154 -17.76 -7.96 -18.77
CA PRO A 154 -16.59 -7.78 -17.92
C PRO A 154 -16.38 -6.28 -17.66
N LEU A 155 -16.16 -5.92 -16.40
CA LEU A 155 -15.72 -4.61 -16.00
C LEU A 155 -14.19 -4.56 -16.11
N GLU A 156 -13.69 -4.23 -17.29
CA GLU A 156 -12.25 -4.22 -17.52
C GLU A 156 -11.55 -3.07 -16.78
N ARG A 157 -12.16 -1.87 -16.73
CA ARG A 157 -11.49 -0.65 -16.22
C ARG A 157 -12.45 0.35 -15.57
N GLY A 158 -12.01 0.92 -14.45
CA GLY A 158 -12.73 1.97 -13.72
C GLY A 158 -13.85 1.46 -12.81
N LEU A 159 -14.69 2.39 -12.36
CA LEU A 159 -15.83 2.12 -11.47
C LEU A 159 -17.18 2.19 -12.21
N ASN A 160 -17.17 2.56 -13.49
CA ASN A 160 -18.39 2.80 -14.25
C ASN A 160 -18.81 1.52 -14.97
N ILE A 161 -20.00 1.05 -14.64
CA ILE A 161 -20.63 -0.08 -15.32
C ILE A 161 -21.43 0.47 -16.50
N TYR A 162 -21.23 -0.10 -17.68
CA TYR A 162 -22.05 0.20 -18.85
C TYR A 162 -23.14 -0.87 -18.99
N THR A 163 -24.38 -0.43 -19.10
CA THR A 163 -25.49 -1.33 -19.43
C THR A 163 -25.47 -1.62 -20.94
N PRO A 164 -25.37 -2.89 -21.36
CA PRO A 164 -25.42 -3.24 -22.77
C PRO A 164 -26.77 -2.82 -23.37
N SER A 165 -26.75 -2.33 -24.62
CA SER A 165 -27.94 -1.79 -25.28
C SER A 165 -28.85 -2.86 -25.90
N LYS A 166 -28.34 -4.09 -26.03
CA LYS A 166 -29.04 -5.27 -26.58
C LYS A 166 -28.59 -6.53 -25.85
N CYS A 167 -29.49 -7.50 -25.75
CA CYS A 167 -29.16 -8.84 -25.29
C CYS A 167 -28.19 -9.53 -26.27
N THR A 168 -27.28 -10.36 -25.75
CA THR A 168 -26.32 -11.13 -26.57
C THR A 168 -27.01 -12.18 -27.44
N SER A 169 -28.19 -12.67 -27.05
CA SER A 169 -28.91 -13.69 -27.81
C SER A 169 -29.52 -13.10 -29.09
N GLU A 170 -29.13 -13.62 -30.25
CA GLU A 170 -29.57 -13.14 -31.58
C GLU A 170 -31.09 -13.15 -31.79
N LYS A 171 -31.80 -14.02 -31.04
CA LYS A 171 -33.26 -14.16 -31.10
C LYS A 171 -34.02 -13.26 -30.12
N CYS A 172 -33.31 -12.51 -29.28
CA CYS A 172 -33.89 -11.67 -28.23
C CYS A 172 -33.70 -10.18 -28.56
N ALA A 173 -34.79 -9.48 -28.88
CA ALA A 173 -34.75 -8.04 -29.19
C ALA A 173 -34.91 -7.13 -27.96
N HIS A 174 -34.98 -7.71 -26.75
CA HIS A 174 -35.15 -6.95 -25.52
C HIS A 174 -33.93 -6.08 -25.22
N ARG A 175 -34.21 -4.83 -24.86
CA ARG A 175 -33.22 -3.80 -24.48
C ARG A 175 -33.23 -3.49 -22.99
N ASP A 176 -34.29 -3.91 -22.29
CA ASP A 176 -34.35 -3.79 -20.84
C ASP A 176 -33.60 -4.96 -20.22
N LEU A 177 -32.38 -4.69 -19.77
CA LEU A 177 -31.47 -5.65 -19.19
C LEU A 177 -31.24 -5.27 -17.73
N ARG A 178 -31.63 -6.16 -16.82
CA ARG A 178 -31.46 -5.94 -15.38
C ARG A 178 -30.20 -6.62 -14.90
N ILE A 179 -29.49 -5.99 -13.98
CA ILE A 179 -28.34 -6.61 -13.33
C ILE A 179 -28.87 -7.78 -12.49
N ASP A 180 -28.20 -8.91 -12.62
CA ASP A 180 -28.39 -10.10 -11.81
C ASP A 180 -27.18 -10.23 -10.85
N PRO A 181 -27.31 -9.75 -9.59
CA PRO A 181 -26.21 -9.80 -8.64
C PRO A 181 -25.82 -11.23 -8.26
N GLU A 182 -26.74 -12.20 -8.29
CA GLU A 182 -26.46 -13.56 -7.82
C GLU A 182 -25.48 -14.29 -8.75
N ASN A 183 -25.61 -14.06 -10.06
CA ASN A 183 -24.73 -14.62 -11.08
C ASN A 183 -23.50 -13.73 -11.37
N SER A 184 -23.47 -12.50 -10.85
CA SER A 184 -22.35 -11.57 -11.03
C SER A 184 -21.16 -11.95 -10.14
N LYS A 185 -19.94 -11.81 -10.68
CA LYS A 185 -18.71 -12.02 -9.90
C LYS A 185 -18.27 -10.70 -9.27
N PHE A 186 -18.11 -10.68 -7.95
CA PHE A 186 -17.59 -9.53 -7.20
C PHE A 186 -16.19 -9.80 -6.65
N ILE A 187 -15.42 -8.74 -6.49
CA ILE A 187 -14.09 -8.75 -5.88
C ILE A 187 -14.01 -7.67 -4.81
N ASP A 188 -13.23 -7.91 -3.76
CA ASP A 188 -13.00 -6.90 -2.73
C ASP A 188 -12.28 -5.69 -3.31
N PHE A 189 -12.74 -4.51 -2.93
CA PHE A 189 -12.22 -3.24 -3.40
C PHE A 189 -12.13 -2.24 -2.24
N GLN A 190 -11.04 -1.49 -2.23
CA GLN A 190 -10.79 -0.47 -1.23
C GLN A 190 -10.03 0.70 -1.87
N ILE A 191 -10.32 1.92 -1.40
CA ILE A 191 -9.56 3.12 -1.74
C ILE A 191 -8.74 3.51 -0.52
N VAL A 192 -7.44 3.68 -0.71
CA VAL A 192 -6.51 4.13 0.30
C VAL A 192 -5.87 5.43 -0.13
N ARG A 193 -5.75 6.40 0.77
CA ARG A 193 -5.05 7.65 0.50
C ARG A 193 -3.63 7.59 1.05
N LEU A 194 -2.67 7.70 0.14
CA LEU A 194 -1.24 7.74 0.45
C LEU A 194 -0.78 9.20 0.47
N GLN A 195 -0.10 9.60 1.55
CA GLN A 195 0.47 10.94 1.74
C GLN A 195 1.99 10.86 1.81
N GLU A 196 2.67 11.95 1.47
CA GLU A 196 4.12 12.08 1.67
C GLU A 196 4.51 11.84 3.13
N LEU A 197 5.68 11.24 3.35
CA LEU A 197 6.22 11.06 4.69
C LEU A 197 6.53 12.44 5.29
N PRO A 198 6.25 12.68 6.59
CA PRO A 198 6.53 13.97 7.23
C PRO A 198 7.98 14.43 7.12
N GLU A 199 8.91 13.48 7.01
CA GLU A 199 10.36 13.67 6.90
C GLU A 199 10.78 14.22 5.54
N ASP A 200 10.03 13.86 4.49
CA ASP A 200 10.28 14.27 3.10
C ASP A 200 9.63 15.64 2.78
N LEU A 201 8.92 16.24 3.73
CA LEU A 201 8.16 17.47 3.49
C LEU A 201 9.06 18.70 3.44
N PRO A 202 9.01 19.48 2.34
CA PRO A 202 9.67 20.78 2.29
C PRO A 202 9.07 21.74 3.33
N PRO A 203 9.90 22.55 4.02
CA PRO A 203 9.43 23.45 5.05
C PRO A 203 8.40 24.45 4.49
N GLY A 204 7.25 24.54 5.16
CA GLY A 204 6.19 25.49 4.83
C GLY A 204 5.27 25.07 3.67
N GLN A 205 5.45 23.88 3.09
CA GLN A 205 4.57 23.36 2.05
C GLN A 205 3.54 22.38 2.59
N LEU A 206 2.38 22.33 1.93
CA LEU A 206 1.39 21.30 2.23
C LEU A 206 1.85 19.94 1.68
N PRO A 207 1.61 18.85 2.42
CA PRO A 207 1.89 17.49 1.96
C PRO A 207 1.01 17.13 0.77
N HIS A 208 1.62 16.54 -0.26
CA HIS A 208 0.87 15.97 -1.38
C HIS A 208 0.32 14.59 -1.00
N TYR A 209 -0.79 14.22 -1.63
CA TYR A 209 -1.41 12.91 -1.48
C TYR A 209 -1.95 12.40 -2.81
N ILE A 210 -2.09 11.08 -2.93
CA ILE A 210 -2.74 10.42 -4.06
C ILE A 210 -3.68 9.33 -3.55
N ASP A 211 -4.80 9.14 -4.25
CA ASP A 211 -5.69 8.02 -3.99
C ASP A 211 -5.17 6.78 -4.71
N VAL A 212 -5.22 5.65 -4.01
CA VAL A 212 -4.75 4.35 -4.45
C VAL A 212 -5.93 3.40 -4.44
N THR A 213 -6.17 2.74 -5.56
CA THR A 213 -7.13 1.64 -5.67
C THR A 213 -6.44 0.33 -5.33
N ILE A 214 -7.00 -0.36 -4.34
CA ILE A 214 -6.54 -1.64 -3.84
C ILE A 214 -7.64 -2.68 -4.10
N LYS A 215 -7.25 -3.86 -4.56
CA LYS A 215 -8.18 -4.94 -4.95
C LYS A 215 -7.77 -6.27 -4.30
N GLN A 216 -8.77 -7.09 -3.97
CA GLN A 216 -8.64 -8.47 -3.48
C GLN A 216 -7.64 -8.64 -2.32
N ASP A 217 -6.55 -9.38 -2.51
CA ASP A 217 -5.60 -9.79 -1.46
C ASP A 217 -4.85 -8.64 -0.79
N LEU A 218 -4.76 -7.47 -1.43
CA LEU A 218 -4.16 -6.28 -0.83
C LEU A 218 -5.17 -5.46 -0.01
N VAL A 219 -6.46 -5.79 -0.02
CA VAL A 219 -7.48 -5.09 0.75
C VAL A 219 -7.28 -5.34 2.25
N ASP A 220 -7.45 -4.28 3.06
CA ASP A 220 -7.13 -4.24 4.50
C ASP A 220 -5.67 -4.66 4.81
N TYR A 221 -4.78 -4.62 3.80
CA TYR A 221 -3.38 -4.98 3.98
C TYR A 221 -2.59 -3.87 4.67
N ALA A 222 -2.84 -2.62 4.29
CA ALA A 222 -2.25 -1.42 4.86
C ALA A 222 -3.31 -0.58 5.58
N ARG A 223 -2.96 -0.05 6.74
CA ARG A 223 -3.86 0.69 7.64
C ARG A 223 -3.40 2.13 7.81
N PRO A 224 -4.32 3.06 8.17
CA PRO A 224 -3.94 4.41 8.52
C PRO A 224 -2.83 4.46 9.58
N GLY A 225 -1.73 5.16 9.27
CA GLY A 225 -0.50 5.23 10.06
C GLY A 225 0.65 4.38 9.50
N ASP A 226 0.37 3.40 8.65
CA ASP A 226 1.40 2.54 8.07
C ASP A 226 2.25 3.30 7.04
N ARG A 227 3.56 3.08 7.09
CA ARG A 227 4.53 3.60 6.13
C ARG A 227 4.81 2.53 5.09
N ILE A 228 4.53 2.82 3.83
CA ILE A 228 4.61 1.84 2.75
C ILE A 228 5.33 2.39 1.52
N ILE A 229 5.95 1.47 0.78
CA ILE A 229 6.32 1.63 -0.62
C ILE A 229 5.23 0.92 -1.43
N LEU A 230 4.52 1.68 -2.25
CA LEU A 230 3.49 1.18 -3.14
C LEU A 230 4.02 1.12 -4.56
N THR A 231 4.03 -0.07 -5.14
CA THR A 231 4.26 -0.26 -6.58
C THR A 231 2.92 -0.38 -7.30
N GLY A 232 2.68 0.43 -8.33
CA GLY A 232 1.42 0.42 -9.05
C GLY A 232 1.42 1.22 -10.36
N ILE A 233 0.34 1.10 -11.12
CA ILE A 233 0.19 1.78 -12.41
C ILE A 233 -0.58 3.09 -12.21
N VAL A 234 -0.06 4.20 -12.73
CA VAL A 234 -0.76 5.49 -12.67
C VAL A 234 -1.89 5.52 -13.68
N ARG A 235 -3.10 5.82 -13.20
CA ARG A 235 -4.34 5.90 -13.96
C ARG A 235 -4.97 7.28 -13.85
N ILE A 236 -5.85 7.55 -14.80
CA ILE A 236 -6.72 8.71 -14.78
C ILE A 236 -8.15 8.27 -14.52
N GLU A 237 -8.87 9.06 -13.73
CA GLU A 237 -10.29 8.91 -13.48
C GLU A 237 -10.97 10.24 -13.78
N GLN A 238 -12.12 10.21 -14.46
CA GLN A 238 -12.89 11.42 -14.75
C GLN A 238 -13.40 12.03 -13.45
N GLU A 239 -13.13 13.32 -13.24
CA GLU A 239 -13.64 14.03 -12.08
C GLU A 239 -15.06 14.52 -12.38
N GLN A 240 -16.05 13.96 -11.69
CA GLN A 240 -17.42 14.46 -11.77
C GLN A 240 -17.53 15.74 -10.93
N ILE A 241 -17.80 16.86 -11.59
CA ILE A 241 -18.03 18.14 -10.94
C ILE A 241 -19.45 18.14 -10.39
N THR A 242 -19.58 18.21 -9.06
CA THR A 242 -20.86 18.25 -8.37
C THR A 242 -21.70 19.43 -8.90
N GLY A 243 -22.87 19.13 -9.49
CA GLY A 243 -23.83 20.13 -9.98
C GLY A 243 -23.90 20.31 -11.50
N THR A 244 -23.01 19.69 -12.28
CA THR A 244 -23.00 19.85 -13.75
C THR A 244 -22.98 18.49 -14.45
N ARG A 245 -23.94 18.22 -15.35
CA ARG A 245 -24.02 16.99 -16.18
C ARG A 245 -23.04 16.99 -17.38
N VAL A 246 -22.13 17.95 -17.45
CA VAL A 246 -21.17 18.07 -18.55
C VAL A 246 -19.97 17.20 -18.22
N ASN A 247 -19.63 16.28 -19.13
CA ASN A 247 -18.39 15.49 -19.06
C ASN A 247 -17.20 16.46 -19.10
N SER A 248 -16.58 16.70 -17.95
CA SER A 248 -15.39 17.54 -17.85
C SER A 248 -14.20 16.81 -18.46
N GLY A 249 -13.37 17.53 -19.23
CA GLY A 249 -12.05 17.05 -19.64
C GLY A 249 -11.03 17.01 -18.49
N LEU A 250 -11.45 17.39 -17.27
CA LEU A 250 -10.64 17.30 -16.07
C LEU A 250 -10.62 15.86 -15.55
N HIS A 251 -9.41 15.32 -15.45
CA HIS A 251 -9.17 14.00 -14.89
C HIS A 251 -8.30 14.11 -13.64
N ARG A 252 -8.59 13.29 -12.64
CA ARG A 252 -7.72 13.11 -11.47
C ARG A 252 -6.79 11.92 -11.68
N LEU A 253 -5.56 12.04 -11.18
CA LEU A 253 -4.62 10.92 -11.13
C LEU A 253 -4.93 10.02 -9.94
N ARG A 254 -4.78 8.72 -10.15
CA ARG A 254 -5.00 7.66 -9.15
C ARG A 254 -4.04 6.51 -9.44
N ILE A 255 -3.53 5.84 -8.41
CA ILE A 255 -2.67 4.67 -8.62
C ILE A 255 -3.50 3.41 -8.46
N GLU A 256 -3.37 2.47 -9.39
CA GLU A 256 -3.84 1.10 -9.22
C GLU A 256 -2.71 0.29 -8.57
N GLY A 257 -2.90 -0.08 -7.31
CA GLY A 257 -1.87 -0.76 -6.51
C GLY A 257 -1.62 -2.19 -6.98
N ASN A 258 -0.37 -2.49 -7.31
CA ASN A 258 0.08 -3.83 -7.68
C ASN A 258 0.77 -4.55 -6.52
N ASN A 259 1.59 -3.87 -5.73
CA ASN A 259 2.23 -4.45 -4.55
C ASN A 259 2.42 -3.39 -3.46
N ILE A 260 2.44 -3.84 -2.20
CA ILE A 260 2.64 -3.00 -1.02
C ILE A 260 3.77 -3.61 -0.19
N GLU A 261 4.85 -2.85 -0.03
CA GLU A 261 5.99 -3.17 0.81
C GLU A 261 5.98 -2.22 2.01
N PHE A 262 6.22 -2.71 3.21
CA PHE A 262 6.28 -1.85 4.40
C PHE A 262 7.69 -1.31 4.57
N LEU A 263 7.81 0.00 4.77
CA LEU A 263 9.08 0.63 5.13
C LEU A 263 9.48 0.14 6.52
N GLY A 264 10.50 -0.73 6.59
CA GLY A 264 10.98 -1.36 7.83
C GLY A 264 10.62 -2.84 8.00
N GLY A 265 10.08 -3.52 6.98
CA GLY A 265 9.76 -4.96 7.06
C GLY A 265 8.43 -5.24 7.75
N ARG A 266 7.87 -6.43 7.49
CA ARG A 266 6.59 -6.87 8.06
C ARG A 266 6.82 -8.08 8.95
N GLY A 267 6.90 -7.86 10.25
CA GLY A 267 6.56 -8.89 11.21
C GLY A 267 5.17 -9.44 10.90
N GLY A 268 4.98 -10.77 10.96
CA GLY A 268 3.73 -11.44 10.57
C GLY A 268 2.48 -10.81 11.21
N LYS A 269 1.27 -11.08 10.68
CA LYS A 269 -0.02 -10.42 11.02
C LYS A 269 -0.35 -10.15 12.52
N ASN A 270 0.37 -10.75 13.48
CA ASN A 270 0.27 -10.52 14.93
C ASN A 270 1.46 -9.78 15.59
N SER A 271 2.54 -9.51 14.86
CA SER A 271 3.72 -8.78 15.32
C SER A 271 3.58 -7.31 14.91
N ARG A 272 2.77 -6.56 15.67
CA ARG A 272 2.82 -5.08 15.67
C ARG A 272 4.03 -4.61 16.47
N ARG A 273 5.22 -5.11 16.17
CA ARG A 273 6.44 -4.45 16.61
C ARG A 273 6.89 -3.67 15.41
N SER A 274 6.98 -2.34 15.54
CA SER A 274 7.85 -1.54 14.69
C SER A 274 9.17 -2.30 14.56
N GLU A 275 9.37 -2.96 13.43
CA GLU A 275 10.65 -3.56 13.12
C GLU A 275 11.58 -2.38 12.86
N ARG A 276 12.57 -2.30 13.75
CA ARG A 276 13.62 -1.31 13.75
C ARG A 276 14.28 -1.33 12.38
N GLU A 277 14.77 -0.19 11.90
CA GLU A 277 15.77 -0.17 10.83
C GLU A 277 16.74 -1.34 11.06
N GLU A 278 16.97 -2.17 10.04
CA GLU A 278 17.85 -3.32 10.16
C GLU A 278 19.24 -2.82 10.57
N ILE A 279 19.54 -2.95 11.86
CA ILE A 279 20.81 -2.48 12.43
C ILE A 279 21.91 -3.34 11.82
N SER A 280 22.84 -2.72 11.12
CA SER A 280 23.99 -3.42 10.57
C SER A 280 24.76 -4.14 11.69
N PRO A 281 25.37 -5.31 11.44
CA PRO A 281 26.24 -5.97 12.42
C PRO A 281 27.35 -5.06 12.94
N GLU A 282 27.78 -4.06 12.16
CA GLU A 282 28.75 -3.05 12.57
C GLU A 282 28.15 -2.04 13.56
N GLU A 283 26.94 -1.55 13.29
CA GLU A 283 26.20 -0.66 14.18
C GLU A 283 25.86 -1.34 15.49
N GLU A 284 25.48 -2.62 15.47
CA GLU A 284 25.22 -3.39 16.68
C GLU A 284 26.47 -3.48 17.58
N ARG A 285 27.66 -3.67 16.98
CA ARG A 285 28.92 -3.67 17.74
C ARG A 285 29.21 -2.31 18.36
N ILE A 286 28.94 -1.22 17.64
CA ILE A 286 29.11 0.14 18.15
C ILE A 286 28.14 0.41 19.31
N ILE A 287 26.88 0.00 19.18
CA ILE A 287 25.88 0.15 20.24
C ILE A 287 26.30 -0.62 21.50
N ARG A 288 26.77 -1.87 21.32
CA ARG A 288 27.24 -2.70 22.44
C ARG A 288 28.48 -2.13 23.12
N SER A 289 29.42 -1.54 22.36
CA SER A 289 30.61 -0.91 22.95
C SER A 289 30.26 0.38 23.71
N LEU A 290 29.36 1.20 23.15
CA LEU A 290 28.87 2.41 23.81
C LEU A 290 28.10 2.10 25.10
N ALA A 291 27.30 1.03 25.11
CA ALA A 291 26.52 0.61 26.27
C ALA A 291 27.38 0.17 27.48
N GLN A 292 28.65 -0.19 27.26
CA GLN A 292 29.58 -0.57 28.33
C GLN A 292 30.24 0.64 29.01
N ASN A 293 30.16 1.83 28.42
CA ASN A 293 30.78 3.01 28.98
C ASN A 293 29.97 3.52 30.20
N SER A 294 30.65 3.86 31.29
CA SER A 294 30.02 4.36 32.50
C SER A 294 29.39 5.75 32.35
N ASP A 295 29.82 6.52 31.33
CA ASP A 295 29.35 7.89 31.04
C ASP A 295 28.20 7.95 30.01
N ILE A 296 27.72 6.78 29.54
CA ILE A 296 26.76 6.73 28.43
C ILE A 296 25.46 7.47 28.73
N TYR A 297 24.99 7.42 29.97
CA TYR A 297 23.74 8.06 30.38
C TYR A 297 23.83 9.59 30.25
N GLU A 298 24.88 10.19 30.80
CA GLU A 298 25.12 11.63 30.70
C GLU A 298 25.39 12.06 29.25
N ARG A 299 26.08 11.22 28.48
CA ARG A 299 26.31 11.45 27.04
C ARG A 299 25.01 11.46 26.24
N LEU A 300 24.06 10.58 26.55
CA LEU A 300 22.75 10.57 25.89
C LEU A 300 21.95 11.84 26.21
N VAL A 301 21.92 12.25 27.48
CA VAL A 301 21.22 13.48 27.91
C VAL A 301 21.85 14.74 27.30
N SER A 302 23.19 14.81 27.25
CA SER A 302 23.91 15.93 26.64
C SER A 302 23.81 15.94 25.11
N SER A 303 23.69 14.78 24.47
CA SER A 303 23.49 14.65 23.02
C SER A 303 22.07 15.03 22.58
N PHE A 304 21.08 15.03 23.48
CA PHE A 304 19.73 15.46 23.15
C PHE A 304 19.66 16.99 23.02
N ALA A 305 19.22 17.48 21.84
CA ALA A 305 19.12 18.90 21.51
C ALA A 305 20.36 19.71 21.93
N PRO A 306 21.55 19.47 21.34
CA PRO A 306 22.81 20.08 21.78
C PRO A 306 22.84 21.60 21.58
N HIS A 307 22.00 22.12 20.69
CA HIS A 307 21.81 23.55 20.43
C HIS A 307 21.10 24.28 21.59
N ILE A 308 20.48 23.57 22.55
CA ILE A 308 19.83 24.15 23.71
C ILE A 308 20.73 23.94 24.93
N GLN A 309 21.20 25.03 25.52
CA GLN A 309 22.06 25.01 26.70
C GLN A 309 21.26 24.72 27.98
N GLY A 310 21.82 23.90 28.88
CA GLY A 310 21.23 23.61 30.19
C GLY A 310 20.04 22.63 30.15
N HIS A 311 19.11 22.79 31.09
CA HIS A 311 17.88 22.00 31.21
C HIS A 311 18.08 20.46 31.25
N ALA A 312 19.17 19.98 31.85
CA ALA A 312 19.52 18.55 31.87
C ALA A 312 18.37 17.65 32.33
N ILE A 313 17.65 18.02 33.41
CA ILE A 313 16.51 17.26 33.94
C ILE A 313 15.35 17.17 32.94
N ILE A 314 15.08 18.24 32.18
CA ILE A 314 14.01 18.26 31.17
C ILE A 314 14.42 17.38 29.98
N LYS A 315 15.67 17.47 29.54
CA LYS A 315 16.22 16.64 28.47
C LYS A 315 16.18 15.15 28.84
N GLU A 316 16.57 14.82 30.07
CA GLU A 316 16.48 13.48 30.64
C GLU A 316 15.03 12.96 30.64
N SER A 317 14.08 13.79 31.09
CA SER A 317 12.65 13.43 31.10
C SER A 317 12.10 13.13 29.70
N ILE A 318 12.49 13.94 28.70
CA ILE A 318 12.09 13.71 27.30
C ILE A 318 12.76 12.45 26.73
N LEU A 319 14.02 12.18 27.10
CA LEU A 319 14.72 10.99 26.65
C LEU A 319 14.06 9.71 27.22
N LEU A 320 13.66 9.73 28.49
CA LEU A 320 12.89 8.63 29.10
C LEU A 320 11.51 8.46 28.45
N LEU A 321 10.86 9.55 28.06
CA LEU A 321 9.63 9.53 27.28
C LEU A 321 9.83 8.84 25.92
N MET A 322 10.93 9.11 25.22
CA MET A 322 11.25 8.49 23.93
C MET A 322 11.54 6.99 24.03
N VAL A 323 12.22 6.56 25.10
CA VAL A 323 12.55 5.14 25.31
C VAL A 323 11.33 4.35 25.80
N GLY A 324 10.53 4.95 26.68
CA GLY A 324 9.34 4.33 27.27
C GLY A 324 9.65 3.08 28.10
N SER A 325 8.60 2.32 28.43
CA SER A 325 8.69 1.01 29.08
C SER A 325 7.89 -0.03 28.29
N THR A 326 8.14 -1.31 28.53
CA THR A 326 7.40 -2.39 27.89
C THR A 326 5.99 -2.53 28.47
N GLN A 327 5.00 -2.70 27.60
CA GLN A 327 3.63 -2.99 28.02
C GLN A 327 3.58 -4.35 28.72
N ARG A 328 3.02 -4.40 29.93
CA ARG A 328 2.91 -5.64 30.71
C ARG A 328 1.51 -6.20 30.63
N VAL A 329 1.39 -7.48 30.29
CA VAL A 329 0.13 -8.22 30.31
C VAL A 329 0.07 -8.99 31.62
N MET A 330 -0.98 -8.78 32.41
CA MET A 330 -1.21 -9.50 33.66
C MET A 330 -1.86 -10.86 33.39
N GLY A 331 -1.85 -11.75 34.40
CA GLY A 331 -2.42 -13.10 34.28
C GLY A 331 -3.93 -13.14 34.02
N ASP A 332 -4.63 -12.03 34.25
CA ASP A 332 -6.05 -11.81 33.98
C ASP A 332 -6.34 -11.27 32.57
N GLY A 333 -5.30 -11.03 31.75
CA GLY A 333 -5.42 -10.48 30.40
C GLY A 333 -5.49 -8.95 30.34
N THR A 334 -5.45 -8.25 31.48
CA THR A 334 -5.36 -6.79 31.50
C THR A 334 -3.97 -6.33 31.04
N LYS A 335 -3.91 -5.16 30.38
CA LYS A 335 -2.66 -4.60 29.87
C LYS A 335 -2.32 -3.29 30.56
N ILE A 336 -1.15 -3.23 31.19
CA ILE A 336 -0.63 -2.02 31.84
C ILE A 336 0.24 -1.27 30.82
N ARG A 337 -0.08 0.01 30.62
CA ARG A 337 0.66 0.92 29.73
C ARG A 337 2.11 1.08 30.18
N GLY A 338 3.04 0.99 29.24
CA GLY A 338 4.47 1.24 29.47
C GLY A 338 4.92 2.64 29.05
N ASP A 339 4.15 3.35 28.22
CA ASP A 339 4.52 4.67 27.75
C ASP A 339 4.29 5.74 28.82
N ILE A 340 5.22 6.69 28.87
CA ILE A 340 5.20 7.82 29.81
C ILE A 340 4.55 9.00 29.10
N ASN A 341 3.82 9.84 29.83
CA ASN A 341 3.37 11.15 29.33
C ASN A 341 4.10 12.25 30.10
N VAL A 342 4.66 13.23 29.39
CA VAL A 342 5.35 14.37 30.02
C VAL A 342 4.58 15.65 29.73
N PHE A 343 4.35 16.45 30.77
CA PHE A 343 3.74 17.78 30.67
C PHE A 343 4.75 18.85 31.08
N LEU A 344 5.15 19.69 30.13
CA LEU A 344 6.15 20.74 30.35
C LEU A 344 5.47 22.10 30.54
N VAL A 345 5.60 22.67 31.73
CA VAL A 345 5.10 24.02 32.09
C VAL A 345 6.29 24.91 32.45
N GLY A 346 6.22 26.18 32.09
CA GLY A 346 7.24 27.17 32.42
C GLY A 346 6.99 28.50 31.73
N ASP A 347 7.93 29.42 31.86
CA ASP A 347 7.83 30.75 31.26
C ASP A 347 7.89 30.73 29.73
N PRO A 348 7.39 31.77 29.04
CA PRO A 348 7.63 31.92 27.60
C PRO A 348 9.13 32.11 27.31
N GLY A 349 9.59 31.60 26.17
CA GLY A 349 10.98 31.78 25.73
C GLY A 349 12.00 30.77 26.29
N THR A 350 11.61 29.81 27.12
CA THR A 350 12.53 28.81 27.71
C THR A 350 12.78 27.58 26.82
N ALA A 351 12.75 27.75 25.49
CA ALA A 351 13.00 26.71 24.47
C ALA A 351 12.11 25.44 24.51
N LYS A 352 11.04 25.38 25.33
CA LYS A 352 10.12 24.22 25.45
C LYS A 352 9.62 23.69 24.11
N SER A 353 9.08 24.56 23.26
CA SER A 353 8.54 24.16 21.96
C SER A 353 9.62 23.63 21.03
N GLU A 354 10.85 24.15 21.13
CA GLU A 354 11.96 23.73 20.28
C GLU A 354 12.49 22.35 20.69
N MET A 355 12.54 22.06 22.00
CA MET A 355 12.83 20.71 22.51
C MET A 355 11.83 19.68 22.00
N LEU A 356 10.52 20.00 22.01
CA LEU A 356 9.47 19.09 21.54
C LEU A 356 9.52 18.89 20.02
N LYS A 357 9.81 19.93 19.23
CA LYS A 357 10.05 19.77 17.78
C LYS A 357 11.29 18.94 17.48
N PHE A 358 12.35 19.06 18.28
CA PHE A 358 13.53 18.22 18.15
C PHE A 358 13.20 16.75 18.46
N CYS A 359 12.44 16.51 19.54
CA CYS A 359 11.94 15.17 19.90
C CYS A 359 11.11 14.54 18.78
N ALA A 360 10.15 15.28 18.20
CA ALA A 360 9.31 14.80 17.11
C ALA A 360 10.11 14.45 15.83
N ARG A 361 11.23 15.14 15.57
CA ARG A 361 12.13 14.81 14.45
C ARG A 361 13.02 13.60 14.73
N LEU A 362 13.40 13.39 15.98
CA LEU A 362 14.26 12.28 16.39
C LEU A 362 13.49 10.97 16.53
N ALA A 363 12.22 11.03 16.91
CA ALA A 363 11.38 9.85 17.08
C ALA A 363 10.95 9.27 15.72
N PRO A 364 11.06 7.95 15.51
CA PRO A 364 10.73 7.30 14.23
C PRO A 364 9.24 7.43 13.87
N ARG A 365 8.36 7.69 14.85
CA ARG A 365 6.93 7.96 14.66
C ARG A 365 6.53 9.22 15.43
N GLY A 366 7.35 10.27 15.36
CA GLY A 366 7.07 11.55 16.02
C GLY A 366 6.14 12.44 15.19
N LEU A 367 5.02 12.89 15.76
CA LEU A 367 4.10 13.80 15.08
C LEU A 367 3.84 15.06 15.91
N TYR A 368 4.24 16.21 15.37
CA TYR A 368 4.08 17.50 16.05
C TYR A 368 2.72 18.13 15.72
N THR A 369 1.92 18.41 16.75
CA THR A 369 0.67 19.18 16.61
C THR A 369 0.65 20.40 17.54
N SER A 370 -0.12 21.42 17.16
CA SER A 370 -0.26 22.66 17.94
C SER A 370 -1.70 22.85 18.39
N GLY A 371 -1.91 23.17 19.67
CA GLY A 371 -3.23 23.21 20.30
C GLY A 371 -4.25 24.15 19.65
N ARG A 372 -3.83 25.22 18.95
CA ARG A 372 -4.77 26.10 18.21
C ARG A 372 -5.29 25.47 16.90
N GLY A 373 -4.55 24.52 16.32
CA GLY A 373 -4.92 23.83 15.07
C GLY A 373 -5.47 22.43 15.28
N SER A 374 -5.42 21.90 16.50
CA SER A 374 -5.85 20.54 16.82
C SER A 374 -7.33 20.52 17.25
N THR A 375 -8.14 19.74 16.54
CA THR A 375 -9.51 19.40 16.96
C THR A 375 -9.54 18.00 17.57
N ALA A 376 -10.57 17.66 18.34
CA ALA A 376 -10.71 16.30 18.89
C ALA A 376 -10.70 15.22 17.79
N ALA A 377 -11.36 15.51 16.66
CA ALA A 377 -11.35 14.67 15.47
C ALA A 377 -9.96 14.58 14.82
N GLY A 378 -9.23 15.70 14.72
CA GLY A 378 -7.86 15.73 14.18
C GLY A 378 -6.82 15.07 15.07
N LEU A 379 -7.08 14.92 16.37
CA LEU A 379 -6.23 14.15 17.29
C LEU A 379 -6.55 12.65 17.26
N THR A 380 -7.83 12.29 17.18
CA THR A 380 -8.28 10.89 17.29
C THR A 380 -8.48 10.26 15.91
N ALA A 381 -9.71 10.20 15.43
CA ALA A 381 -10.06 9.77 14.09
C ALA A 381 -11.39 10.41 13.69
N ALA A 382 -11.62 10.55 12.39
CA ALA A 382 -12.86 11.08 11.84
C ALA A 382 -13.37 10.19 10.72
N VAL A 383 -14.69 10.10 10.58
CA VAL A 383 -15.31 9.50 9.40
C VAL A 383 -15.63 10.63 8.42
N VAL A 384 -15.02 10.58 7.24
CA VAL A 384 -15.15 11.61 6.20
C VAL A 384 -15.74 10.98 4.95
N ARG A 385 -16.67 11.67 4.29
CA ARG A 385 -17.22 11.23 3.01
C ARG A 385 -16.36 11.75 1.87
N ASP A 386 -15.85 10.85 1.04
CA ASP A 386 -15.09 11.20 -0.16
C ASP A 386 -16.00 11.78 -1.25
N LYS A 387 -15.42 12.42 -2.27
CA LYS A 387 -16.12 12.95 -3.45
C LYS A 387 -16.94 11.88 -4.18
N THR A 388 -16.50 10.62 -4.11
CA THR A 388 -17.21 9.45 -4.64
C THR A 388 -18.44 9.04 -3.82
N GLY A 389 -18.70 9.71 -2.69
CA GLY A 389 -19.76 9.37 -1.76
C GLY A 389 -19.43 8.22 -0.80
N ILE A 390 -18.22 7.65 -0.90
CA ILE A 390 -17.72 6.55 -0.05
C ILE A 390 -17.26 7.12 1.30
N MET A 391 -17.65 6.46 2.39
CA MET A 391 -17.17 6.80 3.74
C MET A 391 -15.73 6.30 3.91
N MET A 392 -14.87 7.16 4.42
CA MET A 392 -13.46 6.90 4.70
C MET A 392 -13.17 7.20 6.16
N LEU A 393 -12.34 6.37 6.77
CA LEU A 393 -11.75 6.65 8.07
C LEU A 393 -10.48 7.46 7.86
N GLU A 394 -10.42 8.62 8.49
CA GLU A 394 -9.24 9.47 8.56
C GLU A 394 -8.61 9.35 9.94
N ALA A 395 -7.35 8.92 9.98
CA ALA A 395 -6.59 8.85 11.20
C ALA A 395 -6.13 10.25 11.63
N GLY A 396 -6.37 10.58 12.89
CA GLY A 396 -5.81 11.76 13.54
C GLY A 396 -4.40 11.50 14.06
N ALA A 397 -3.80 12.54 14.61
CA ALA A 397 -2.42 12.57 15.07
C ALA A 397 -2.03 11.39 15.98
N VAL A 398 -2.89 11.03 16.95
CA VAL A 398 -2.61 9.96 17.93
C VAL A 398 -2.61 8.58 17.27
N VAL A 399 -3.46 8.37 16.25
CA VAL A 399 -3.53 7.09 15.52
C VAL A 399 -2.33 6.95 14.59
N LEU A 400 -1.93 8.04 13.92
CA LEU A 400 -0.75 8.05 13.06
C LEU A 400 0.54 7.83 13.88
N GLY A 401 0.61 8.41 15.08
CA GLY A 401 1.69 8.26 16.05
C GLY A 401 1.61 7.02 16.95
N ASP A 402 0.78 6.01 16.63
CA ASP A 402 0.69 4.79 17.45
C ASP A 402 2.07 4.11 17.61
N GLN A 403 2.38 3.61 18.81
CA GLN A 403 3.74 3.12 19.16
C GLN A 403 4.88 4.13 18.90
N GLY A 404 4.54 5.42 18.88
CA GLY A 404 5.41 6.56 18.60
C GLY A 404 5.22 7.69 19.61
N LEU A 405 5.44 8.93 19.14
CA LEU A 405 5.43 10.14 19.97
C LEU A 405 4.52 11.26 19.44
#